data_AF-A0A3P6AIV6-F1
#
_entry.id   AF-A0A3P6AIV6-F1
#
_cell.length_a   1.000
_cell.length_b   1.000
_cell.length_c   1.000
_cell.angle_alpha   90.00
_cell.angle_beta   90.00
_cell.angle_gamma   90.00
#
_symmetry.space_group_name_H-M   'P 1'
#
loop_
_entity.id
_entity.type
_entity.pdbx_description
1 polymer ?
#
loop_
_entity_poly.entity_id
_entity_poly.type
_entity_poly.pdbx_seq_one_letter_code
_entity_poly.pdbx_strand_id
1 'polypeptide(L)'
;MGNQTSKKSHETSSKTTTTSMHYTTELRSYEAACKADTELQSFDTCMQARTSHVISTLATGVEVRALSFDSLKEVTECLLEMNQEVVKVILDCKKDIWKNQELFELVEDYFENSLKTLDFCAALEKGLRKARDSQLLILVALQQFEDESLVEGGNGYEKTLEELKNFKEAESPFDEDFFKMFQSVYKHQMLMLEKLQHRKNKLDKKLKSIHTWRKLSSIIFVATFATVLICSVVAAAMAAPPVAAALAAATAIPLGSMGKWVDSLWKNYENALKGQKEVISSMQAGTFVAVKDLDNIRILIERLEIEIKGMVMCAEFAVEHEAVRIGIAEIKKKLEVFKKCIEELGVQADLCSRDIRRARTVILQRIIKHPNHGSSST
;
A
#
# COMPACT_ATOMS: atom_id res chain seq x y z
N MET A 1 -13.19 -60.81 -24.55
CA MET A 1 -14.04 -59.62 -24.30
C MET A 1 -14.89 -59.91 -23.07
N GLY A 2 -14.78 -59.10 -22.01
CA GLY A 2 -15.61 -59.22 -20.79
C GLY A 2 -14.82 -58.97 -19.50
N ASN A 3 -14.96 -57.77 -18.94
CA ASN A 3 -14.22 -57.19 -17.81
C ASN A 3 -14.51 -57.83 -16.44
N GLN A 4 -13.47 -57.90 -15.59
CA GLN A 4 -13.60 -57.93 -14.14
C GLN A 4 -13.80 -56.51 -13.58
N THR A 5 -14.81 -56.33 -12.74
CA THR A 5 -15.00 -55.12 -11.93
C THR A 5 -14.47 -55.37 -10.52
N SER A 6 -13.38 -54.70 -10.16
CA SER A 6 -12.92 -54.58 -8.78
C SER A 6 -13.44 -53.26 -8.20
N LYS A 7 -14.35 -53.34 -7.23
CA LYS A 7 -14.84 -52.21 -6.43
C LYS A 7 -13.68 -51.69 -5.58
N LYS A 8 -13.23 -50.47 -5.85
CA LYS A 8 -12.44 -49.64 -4.92
C LYS A 8 -13.31 -48.48 -4.46
N SER A 9 -13.90 -48.62 -3.27
CA SER A 9 -14.56 -47.52 -2.55
C SER A 9 -13.84 -47.39 -1.21
N HIS A 10 -12.92 -46.42 -1.11
CA HIS A 10 -12.51 -45.71 0.12
C HIS A 10 -11.23 -44.92 -0.17
N GLU A 11 -11.35 -43.71 -0.70
CA GLU A 11 -10.22 -42.75 -0.71
C GLU A 11 -10.66 -41.27 -0.71
N THR A 12 -11.96 -40.98 -0.85
CA THR A 12 -12.46 -39.59 -0.85
C THR A 12 -12.80 -39.07 0.55
N SER A 13 -13.08 -39.93 1.53
CA SER A 13 -13.50 -39.50 2.88
C SER A 13 -12.34 -39.03 3.77
N SER A 14 -11.12 -39.55 3.56
CA SER A 14 -9.98 -39.27 4.45
C SER A 14 -9.35 -37.89 4.23
N LYS A 15 -9.33 -37.38 2.99
CA LYS A 15 -8.82 -36.04 2.69
C LYS A 15 -9.67 -34.93 3.30
N THR A 16 -11.00 -35.03 3.21
CA THR A 16 -11.94 -34.02 3.74
C THR A 16 -11.91 -33.94 5.27
N THR A 17 -11.80 -35.08 5.95
CA THR A 17 -11.73 -35.14 7.43
C THR A 17 -10.40 -34.57 7.95
N THR A 18 -9.29 -34.83 7.27
CA THR A 18 -7.95 -34.35 7.69
C THR A 18 -7.84 -32.83 7.58
N THR A 19 -8.37 -32.23 6.51
CA THR A 19 -8.40 -30.78 6.34
C THR A 19 -9.32 -30.08 7.36
N SER A 20 -10.50 -30.65 7.64
CA SER A 20 -11.43 -30.13 8.66
C SER A 20 -10.85 -30.20 10.09
N MET A 21 -10.10 -31.26 10.41
CA MET A 21 -9.41 -31.39 11.69
C MET A 21 -8.27 -30.38 11.85
N HIS A 22 -7.57 -30.03 10.77
CA HIS A 22 -6.52 -29.00 10.80
C HIS A 22 -7.10 -27.62 11.12
N TYR A 23 -8.17 -27.21 10.43
CA TYR A 23 -8.83 -25.92 10.68
C TYR A 23 -9.37 -25.79 12.10
N THR A 24 -10.01 -26.85 12.63
CA THR A 24 -10.54 -26.84 14.00
C THR A 24 -9.43 -26.80 15.06
N THR A 25 -8.25 -27.32 14.76
CA THR A 25 -7.09 -27.26 15.66
C THR A 25 -6.46 -25.86 15.65
N GLU A 26 -6.29 -25.26 14.47
CA GLU A 26 -5.79 -23.88 14.34
C GLU A 26 -6.75 -22.85 14.96
N LEU A 27 -8.07 -23.03 14.79
CA LEU A 27 -9.06 -22.17 15.44
C LEU A 27 -8.98 -22.22 16.96
N ARG A 28 -8.85 -23.42 17.55
CA ARG A 28 -8.70 -23.56 19.01
C ARG A 28 -7.39 -22.96 19.52
N SER A 29 -6.32 -23.10 18.74
CA SER A 29 -5.03 -22.49 19.04
C SER A 29 -5.12 -20.96 19.02
N TYR A 30 -5.78 -20.40 18.02
CA TYR A 30 -6.04 -18.96 17.92
C TYR A 30 -6.95 -18.46 19.05
N GLU A 31 -8.02 -19.19 19.39
CA GLU A 31 -8.94 -18.82 20.48
C GLU A 31 -8.24 -18.84 21.85
N ALA A 32 -7.34 -19.80 22.07
CA ALA A 32 -6.49 -19.84 23.26
C ALA A 32 -5.51 -18.66 23.31
N ALA A 33 -4.92 -18.28 22.16
CA ALA A 33 -4.05 -17.11 22.07
C ALA A 33 -4.81 -15.80 22.34
N CYS A 34 -6.03 -15.64 21.83
CA CYS A 34 -6.89 -14.48 22.10
C CYS A 34 -7.25 -14.35 23.59
N LYS A 35 -7.34 -15.46 24.33
CA LYS A 35 -7.57 -15.43 25.79
C LYS A 35 -6.33 -15.05 26.59
N ALA A 36 -5.14 -15.25 26.01
CA ALA A 36 -3.86 -15.01 26.69
C ALA A 36 -3.28 -13.61 26.41
N ASP A 37 -3.63 -13.00 25.27
CA ASP A 37 -3.07 -11.74 24.80
C ASP A 37 -4.17 -10.68 24.62
N THR A 38 -4.08 -9.59 25.37
CA THR A 38 -5.08 -8.52 25.39
C THR A 38 -5.14 -7.74 24.07
N GLU A 39 -4.01 -7.57 23.38
CA GLU A 39 -3.98 -6.92 22.07
C GLU A 39 -4.65 -7.81 21.04
N LEU A 40 -4.33 -9.11 21.04
CA LEU A 40 -4.96 -10.09 20.14
C LEU A 40 -6.47 -10.24 20.41
N GLN A 41 -6.89 -10.19 21.68
CA GLN A 41 -8.30 -10.21 22.06
C GLN A 41 -9.07 -9.00 21.51
N SER A 42 -8.47 -7.81 21.62
CA SER A 42 -9.08 -6.57 21.13
C SER A 42 -9.18 -6.55 19.61
N PHE A 43 -8.14 -7.05 18.92
CA PHE A 43 -8.17 -7.28 17.47
C PHE A 43 -9.28 -8.26 17.08
N ASP A 44 -9.39 -9.42 17.74
CA ASP A 44 -10.42 -10.42 17.46
C ASP A 44 -11.84 -9.88 17.67
N THR A 45 -12.05 -9.15 18.76
CA THR A 45 -13.36 -8.52 19.06
C THR A 45 -13.74 -7.50 18.00
N CYS A 46 -12.77 -6.68 17.55
CA CYS A 46 -12.99 -5.71 16.47
C CYS A 46 -13.33 -6.42 15.15
N MET A 47 -12.58 -7.46 14.81
CA MET A 47 -12.79 -8.30 13.64
C MET A 47 -14.18 -8.94 13.62
N GLN A 48 -14.64 -9.50 14.75
CA GLN A 48 -15.96 -10.10 14.86
C GLN A 48 -17.08 -9.06 14.71
N ALA A 49 -16.94 -7.89 15.34
CA ALA A 49 -17.93 -6.81 15.24
C ALA A 49 -18.07 -6.32 13.79
N ARG A 50 -16.96 -6.08 13.09
CA ARG A 50 -16.96 -5.64 11.69
C ARG A 50 -17.47 -6.71 10.72
N THR A 51 -17.07 -7.96 10.91
CA THR A 51 -17.57 -9.08 10.10
C THR A 51 -19.09 -9.20 10.25
N SER A 52 -19.60 -9.08 11.48
CA SER A 52 -21.04 -9.10 11.75
C SER A 52 -21.78 -7.93 11.10
N HIS A 53 -21.18 -6.73 11.11
CA HIS A 53 -21.71 -5.55 10.45
C HIS A 53 -21.87 -5.77 8.93
N VAL A 54 -20.81 -6.21 8.25
CA VAL A 54 -20.84 -6.50 6.80
C VAL A 54 -21.89 -7.57 6.48
N ILE A 55 -21.95 -8.66 7.26
CA ILE A 55 -22.96 -9.71 7.07
C ILE A 55 -24.37 -9.14 7.23
N SER A 56 -24.59 -8.29 8.22
CA SER A 56 -25.91 -7.70 8.49
C SER A 56 -26.37 -6.77 7.36
N THR A 57 -25.47 -5.93 6.82
CA THR A 57 -25.79 -5.04 5.70
C THR A 57 -26.09 -5.82 4.42
N LEU A 58 -25.30 -6.86 4.14
CA LEU A 58 -25.54 -7.76 3.02
C LEU A 58 -26.86 -8.54 3.17
N ALA A 59 -27.25 -8.91 4.39
CA ALA A 59 -28.49 -9.64 4.68
C ALA A 59 -29.74 -8.75 4.58
N THR A 60 -29.64 -7.44 4.82
CA THR A 60 -30.76 -6.48 4.67
C THR A 60 -31.08 -6.12 3.22
N GLY A 61 -30.21 -6.44 2.26
CA GLY A 61 -30.48 -6.32 0.82
C GLY A 61 -31.32 -7.48 0.28
N VAL A 62 -32.62 -7.49 0.57
CA VAL A 62 -33.55 -8.62 0.31
C VAL A 62 -33.93 -8.84 -1.17
N GLU A 63 -33.24 -8.26 -2.15
CA GLU A 63 -33.43 -8.66 -3.57
C GLU A 63 -32.11 -8.88 -4.31
N VAL A 64 -32.02 -10.03 -4.99
CA VAL A 64 -30.85 -10.59 -5.71
C VAL A 64 -30.54 -9.79 -6.99
N ARG A 65 -30.39 -8.48 -6.90
CA ARG A 65 -30.11 -7.62 -8.07
C ARG A 65 -29.03 -6.60 -7.76
N ALA A 66 -27.80 -6.99 -8.09
CA ALA A 66 -26.56 -6.24 -7.97
C ALA A 66 -26.24 -5.77 -6.53
N LEU A 67 -25.01 -6.03 -6.06
CA LEU A 67 -24.51 -5.42 -4.83
C LEU A 67 -24.74 -3.90 -4.90
N SER A 68 -25.44 -3.32 -3.92
CA SER A 68 -25.61 -1.86 -3.88
C SER A 68 -24.25 -1.19 -3.73
N PHE A 69 -24.12 0.01 -4.29
CA PHE A 69 -22.88 0.76 -4.18
C PHE A 69 -22.46 0.98 -2.70
N ASP A 70 -23.43 1.17 -1.81
CA ASP A 70 -23.19 1.33 -0.37
C ASP A 70 -22.64 0.05 0.27
N SER A 71 -23.13 -1.13 -0.14
CA SER A 71 -22.61 -2.42 0.35
C SER A 71 -21.16 -2.65 -0.09
N LEU A 72 -20.81 -2.28 -1.33
CA LEU A 72 -19.44 -2.42 -1.83
C LEU A 72 -18.48 -1.45 -1.14
N LYS A 73 -18.94 -0.22 -0.87
CA LYS A 73 -18.21 0.78 -0.11
C LYS A 73 -17.89 0.28 1.30
N GLU A 74 -18.90 -0.24 2.00
CA GLU A 74 -18.74 -0.73 3.38
C GLU A 74 -17.86 -1.97 3.48
N VAL A 75 -17.96 -2.89 2.51
CA VAL A 75 -17.02 -4.03 2.39
C VAL A 75 -15.59 -3.54 2.14
N THR A 76 -15.42 -2.49 1.32
CA THR A 76 -14.10 -1.92 1.01
C THR A 76 -13.51 -1.21 2.22
N GLU A 77 -14.29 -0.39 2.92
CA GLU A 77 -13.90 0.26 4.18
C GLU A 77 -13.53 -0.79 5.23
N CYS A 78 -14.34 -1.83 5.43
CA CYS A 78 -14.03 -2.93 6.34
C CYS A 78 -12.72 -3.65 5.95
N LEU A 79 -12.47 -3.92 4.67
CA LEU A 79 -11.21 -4.52 4.22
C LEU A 79 -10.01 -3.60 4.42
N LEU A 80 -10.17 -2.29 4.25
CA LEU A 80 -9.11 -1.30 4.47
C LEU A 80 -8.79 -1.16 5.96
N GLU A 81 -9.81 -1.11 6.80
CA GLU A 81 -9.69 -1.06 8.26
C GLU A 81 -9.09 -2.34 8.84
N MET A 82 -9.52 -3.53 8.37
CA MET A 82 -8.89 -4.81 8.70
C MET A 82 -7.40 -4.82 8.31
N ASN A 83 -7.07 -4.27 7.13
CA ASN A 83 -5.68 -4.12 6.73
C ASN A 83 -4.91 -3.14 7.62
N GLN A 84 -5.53 -2.09 8.15
CA GLN A 84 -4.89 -1.16 9.08
C GLN A 84 -4.65 -1.78 10.44
N GLU A 85 -5.61 -2.51 10.99
CA GLU A 85 -5.45 -3.18 12.29
C GLU A 85 -4.47 -4.34 12.24
N VAL A 86 -4.47 -5.12 11.16
CA VAL A 86 -3.44 -6.15 10.94
C VAL A 86 -2.05 -5.50 10.82
N VAL A 87 -1.92 -4.40 10.08
CA VAL A 87 -0.67 -3.63 10.04
C VAL A 87 -0.27 -3.17 11.44
N LYS A 88 -1.20 -2.60 12.20
CA LYS A 88 -0.93 -2.07 13.55
C LYS A 88 -0.47 -3.18 14.49
N VAL A 89 -1.19 -4.30 14.57
CA VAL A 89 -0.81 -5.46 15.40
C VAL A 89 0.56 -6.00 14.98
N ILE A 90 0.84 -6.12 13.69
CA ILE A 90 2.16 -6.56 13.19
C ILE A 90 3.25 -5.58 13.59
N LEU A 91 2.99 -4.27 13.49
CA LEU A 91 3.94 -3.22 13.85
C LEU A 91 4.19 -3.21 15.36
N ASP A 92 3.15 -3.27 16.19
CA ASP A 92 3.25 -3.32 17.65
C ASP A 92 4.03 -4.57 18.11
N CYS A 93 3.73 -5.75 17.53
CA CYS A 93 4.49 -6.99 17.75
C CYS A 93 5.97 -6.90 17.34
N LYS A 94 6.30 -5.99 16.41
CA LYS A 94 7.65 -5.80 15.86
C LYS A 94 8.37 -4.58 16.46
N LYS A 95 7.71 -3.80 17.32
CA LYS A 95 8.24 -2.55 17.88
C LYS A 95 9.54 -2.77 18.65
N ASP A 96 9.61 -3.82 19.46
CA ASP A 96 10.82 -4.18 20.22
C ASP A 96 11.95 -4.77 19.35
N ILE A 97 11.59 -5.27 18.16
CA ILE A 97 12.52 -5.89 17.21
C ILE A 97 13.23 -4.81 16.37
N TRP A 98 12.53 -3.71 16.10
CA TRP A 98 13.05 -2.58 15.35
C TRP A 98 13.73 -1.64 16.33
N LYS A 99 14.97 -1.96 16.73
CA LYS A 99 15.88 -1.12 17.56
C LYS A 99 16.25 0.24 16.92
N ASN A 100 15.39 0.79 16.06
CA ASN A 100 15.48 2.07 15.40
C ASN A 100 14.08 2.70 15.31
N GLN A 101 13.73 3.46 16.35
CA GLN A 101 12.46 4.18 16.47
C GLN A 101 12.18 5.09 15.25
N GLU A 102 13.21 5.75 14.70
CA GLU A 102 13.05 6.62 13.53
C GLU A 102 12.58 5.86 12.27
N LEU A 103 12.94 4.57 12.14
CA LEU A 103 12.50 3.75 11.01
C LEU A 103 11.07 3.26 11.22
N PHE A 104 10.69 2.97 12.46
CA PHE A 104 9.34 2.56 12.81
C PHE A 104 8.32 3.67 12.52
N GLU A 105 8.58 4.88 13.01
CA GLU A 105 7.74 6.07 12.73
C GLU A 105 7.61 6.34 11.23
N LEU A 106 8.70 6.14 10.47
CA LEU A 106 8.68 6.30 9.02
C LEU A 106 7.81 5.25 8.30
N VAL A 107 7.74 4.04 8.84
CA VAL A 107 6.87 2.98 8.33
C VAL A 107 5.41 3.25 8.69
N GLU A 108 5.13 3.73 9.91
CA GLU A 108 3.78 4.15 10.30
C GLU A 108 3.28 5.30 9.41
N ASP A 109 4.08 6.36 9.25
CA ASP A 109 3.81 7.48 8.34
C ASP A 109 3.50 6.97 6.91
N TYR A 110 4.20 5.91 6.46
CA TYR A 110 4.01 5.32 5.13
C TYR A 110 2.63 4.67 5.01
N PHE A 111 2.27 3.83 5.97
CA PHE A 111 0.99 3.14 5.95
C PHE A 111 -0.18 4.11 6.11
N GLU A 112 -0.05 5.12 6.98
CA GLU A 112 -1.03 6.19 7.15
C GLU A 112 -1.25 6.96 5.84
N ASN A 113 -0.18 7.40 5.20
CA ASN A 113 -0.26 8.13 3.93
C ASN A 113 -0.86 7.27 2.80
N SER A 114 -0.54 5.97 2.79
CA SER A 114 -1.11 5.04 1.82
C SER A 114 -2.62 4.84 2.00
N LEU A 115 -3.15 4.87 3.24
CA LEU A 115 -4.59 4.81 3.49
C LEU A 115 -5.29 6.06 2.96
N LYS A 116 -4.77 7.24 3.28
CA LYS A 116 -5.30 8.52 2.76
C LYS A 116 -5.34 8.56 1.24
N THR A 117 -4.38 7.89 0.58
CA THR A 117 -4.36 7.78 -0.89
C THR A 117 -5.47 6.84 -1.39
N LEU A 118 -5.77 5.76 -0.68
CA LEU A 118 -6.88 4.86 -1.01
C LEU A 118 -8.24 5.53 -0.79
N ASP A 119 -8.39 6.33 0.28
CA ASP A 119 -9.59 7.13 0.52
C ASP A 119 -9.82 8.14 -0.61
N PHE A 120 -8.74 8.77 -1.07
CA PHE A 120 -8.78 9.64 -2.26
C PHE A 120 -9.20 8.86 -3.52
N CYS A 121 -8.67 7.66 -3.77
CA CYS A 121 -9.10 6.83 -4.89
C CYS A 121 -10.61 6.51 -4.82
N ALA A 122 -11.13 6.22 -3.63
CA ALA A 122 -12.57 5.97 -3.44
C ALA A 122 -13.42 7.24 -3.71
N ALA A 123 -12.94 8.41 -3.29
CA ALA A 123 -13.57 9.69 -3.62
C ALA A 123 -13.54 9.97 -5.13
N LEU A 124 -12.43 9.64 -5.81
CA LEU A 124 -12.29 9.76 -7.26
C LEU A 124 -13.26 8.84 -8.00
N GLU A 125 -13.42 7.60 -7.57
CA GLU A 125 -14.43 6.68 -8.11
C GLU A 125 -15.85 7.23 -7.94
N LYS A 126 -16.14 7.93 -6.83
CA LYS A 126 -17.42 8.62 -6.62
C LYS A 126 -17.64 9.75 -7.62
N GLY A 127 -16.63 10.58 -7.84
CA GLY A 127 -16.70 11.61 -8.87
C GLY A 127 -16.89 11.02 -10.27
N LEU A 128 -16.19 9.94 -10.60
CA LEU A 128 -16.35 9.22 -11.87
C LEU A 128 -17.77 8.69 -12.08
N ARG A 129 -18.46 8.21 -11.02
CA ARG A 129 -19.87 7.82 -11.12
C ARG A 129 -20.75 9.01 -11.46
N LYS A 130 -20.61 10.13 -10.74
CA LYS A 130 -21.34 11.37 -11.06
C LYS A 130 -21.11 11.82 -12.51
N ALA A 131 -19.86 11.76 -13.00
CA ALA A 131 -19.54 12.09 -14.38
C ALA A 131 -20.24 11.17 -15.39
N ARG A 132 -20.37 9.87 -15.09
CA ARG A 132 -21.13 8.92 -15.92
C ARG A 132 -22.64 9.19 -15.88
N ASP A 133 -23.18 9.61 -14.75
CA ASP A 133 -24.59 10.02 -14.64
C ASP A 133 -24.84 11.26 -15.52
N SER A 134 -23.95 12.25 -15.49
CA SER A 134 -24.00 13.41 -16.40
C SER A 134 -23.85 12.99 -17.87
N GLN A 135 -23.00 12.00 -18.17
CA GLN A 135 -22.88 11.43 -19.51
C GLN A 135 -24.21 10.88 -20.02
N LEU A 136 -24.96 10.19 -19.15
CA LEU A 136 -26.23 9.58 -19.49
C LEU A 136 -27.26 10.65 -19.87
N LEU A 137 -27.34 11.75 -19.11
CA LEU A 137 -28.21 12.89 -19.44
C LEU A 137 -27.94 13.43 -20.85
N ILE A 138 -26.66 13.61 -21.20
CA ILE A 138 -26.28 14.04 -22.56
C ILE A 138 -26.73 13.01 -23.60
N LEU A 139 -26.48 11.72 -23.37
CA LEU A 139 -26.86 10.68 -24.33
C LEU A 139 -28.38 10.64 -24.55
N VAL A 140 -29.18 10.83 -23.49
CA VAL A 140 -30.64 10.95 -23.60
C VAL A 140 -31.01 12.20 -24.40
N ALA A 141 -30.40 13.37 -24.13
CA ALA A 141 -30.63 14.58 -24.91
C ALA A 141 -30.32 14.40 -26.41
N LEU A 142 -29.22 13.69 -26.74
CA LEU A 142 -28.86 13.38 -28.12
C LEU A 142 -29.88 12.46 -28.80
N GLN A 143 -30.44 11.50 -28.06
CA GLN A 143 -31.48 10.61 -28.57
C GLN A 143 -32.79 11.37 -28.80
N GLN A 144 -33.23 12.19 -27.84
CA GLN A 144 -34.41 13.04 -28.01
C GLN A 144 -34.27 13.97 -29.21
N PHE A 145 -33.08 14.55 -29.41
CA PHE A 145 -32.79 15.40 -30.57
C PHE A 145 -33.00 14.67 -31.90
N GLU A 146 -32.58 13.41 -31.98
CA GLU A 146 -32.75 12.57 -33.17
C GLU A 146 -34.23 12.25 -33.41
N ASP A 147 -34.97 11.86 -32.36
CA ASP A 147 -36.40 11.57 -32.44
C ASP A 147 -37.22 12.81 -32.84
N GLU A 148 -36.96 13.97 -32.21
CA GLU A 148 -37.64 15.24 -32.48
C GLU A 148 -37.32 15.81 -33.86
N SER A 149 -36.14 15.48 -34.41
CA SER A 149 -35.76 15.87 -35.78
C SER A 149 -36.53 15.13 -36.87
N LEU A 150 -37.14 13.97 -36.57
CA LEU A 150 -37.92 13.16 -37.51
C LEU A 150 -39.39 13.56 -37.58
N VAL A 151 -39.87 14.41 -36.66
CA VAL A 151 -41.26 14.85 -36.58
C VAL A 151 -41.53 15.95 -37.61
N GLU A 152 -42.44 15.69 -38.55
CA GLU A 152 -42.85 16.67 -39.57
C GLU A 152 -43.57 17.87 -38.92
N GLY A 153 -43.04 19.08 -39.14
CA GLY A 153 -43.52 20.32 -38.49
C GLY A 153 -42.76 20.71 -37.22
N GLY A 154 -42.00 19.79 -36.61
CA GLY A 154 -41.14 20.02 -35.44
C GLY A 154 -41.92 20.33 -34.15
N ASN A 155 -41.37 19.90 -33.00
CA ASN A 155 -41.90 20.26 -31.67
C ASN A 155 -41.02 21.30 -30.94
N GLY A 156 -40.07 21.93 -31.63
CA GLY A 156 -39.16 22.92 -31.04
C GLY A 156 -38.02 22.35 -30.18
N TYR A 157 -37.79 21.02 -30.21
CA TYR A 157 -36.78 20.33 -29.40
C TYR A 157 -37.01 20.44 -27.88
N GLU A 158 -38.27 20.49 -27.46
CA GLU A 158 -38.64 20.70 -26.06
C GLU A 158 -38.01 19.67 -25.11
N LYS A 159 -38.02 18.38 -25.48
CA LYS A 159 -37.43 17.32 -24.64
C LYS A 159 -35.91 17.36 -24.65
N THR A 160 -35.31 17.65 -25.81
CA THR A 160 -33.86 17.86 -25.89
C THR A 160 -33.41 18.99 -24.95
N LEU A 161 -34.12 20.12 -24.99
CA LEU A 161 -33.83 21.29 -24.16
C LEU A 161 -34.02 21.00 -22.67
N GLU A 162 -35.05 20.23 -22.30
CA GLU A 162 -35.25 19.76 -20.93
C GLU A 162 -34.07 18.94 -20.43
N GLU A 163 -33.59 17.96 -21.21
CA GLU A 163 -32.45 17.12 -20.80
C GLU A 163 -31.12 17.89 -20.78
N LEU A 164 -30.92 18.84 -21.69
CA LEU A 164 -29.76 19.75 -21.65
C LEU A 164 -29.78 20.64 -20.40
N LYS A 165 -30.96 21.07 -19.95
CA LYS A 165 -31.12 21.81 -18.70
C LYS A 165 -30.82 20.92 -17.49
N ASN A 166 -31.32 19.68 -17.48
CA ASN A 166 -31.00 18.70 -16.43
C ASN A 166 -29.49 18.44 -16.35
N PHE A 167 -28.81 18.31 -17.49
CA PHE A 167 -27.35 18.17 -17.54
C PHE A 167 -26.63 19.40 -16.97
N LYS A 168 -27.08 20.62 -17.29
CA LYS A 168 -26.51 21.86 -16.75
C LYS A 168 -26.69 21.95 -15.22
N GLU A 169 -27.83 21.52 -14.71
CA GLU A 169 -28.17 21.56 -13.29
C GLU A 169 -27.57 20.37 -12.50
N ALA A 170 -26.98 19.40 -13.19
CA ALA A 170 -26.33 18.25 -12.56
C ALA A 170 -25.15 18.69 -11.69
N GLU A 171 -24.97 17.99 -10.57
CA GLU A 171 -23.88 18.26 -9.65
C GLU A 171 -22.51 18.03 -10.29
N SER A 172 -21.54 18.91 -10.01
CA SER A 172 -20.16 18.71 -10.45
C SER A 172 -19.61 17.37 -9.96
N PRO A 173 -18.92 16.59 -10.82
CA PRO A 173 -18.25 15.36 -10.41
C PRO A 173 -17.23 15.56 -9.29
N PHE A 174 -16.59 16.73 -9.25
CA PHE A 174 -15.55 17.06 -8.28
C PHE A 174 -15.88 18.41 -7.64
N ASP A 175 -15.97 18.43 -6.31
CA ASP A 175 -16.23 19.60 -5.49
C ASP A 175 -14.94 20.13 -4.85
N GLU A 176 -15.05 21.23 -4.11
CA GLU A 176 -13.91 21.85 -3.44
C GLU A 176 -13.22 20.91 -2.44
N ASP A 177 -14.00 20.08 -1.75
CA ASP A 177 -13.50 19.14 -0.75
C ASP A 177 -12.71 17.99 -1.39
N PHE A 178 -13.15 17.50 -2.56
CA PHE A 178 -12.38 16.58 -3.37
C PHE A 178 -11.01 17.17 -3.75
N PHE A 179 -10.96 18.42 -4.21
CA PHE A 179 -9.69 19.06 -4.57
C PHE A 179 -8.78 19.31 -3.37
N LYS A 180 -9.33 19.66 -2.20
CA LYS A 180 -8.57 19.75 -0.95
C LYS A 180 -7.97 18.40 -0.56
N MET A 181 -8.75 17.32 -0.69
CA MET A 181 -8.29 15.96 -0.44
C MET A 181 -7.14 15.58 -1.39
N PHE A 182 -7.31 15.84 -2.69
CA PHE A 182 -6.27 15.60 -3.70
C PHE A 182 -4.97 16.33 -3.36
N GLN A 183 -5.03 17.64 -3.11
CA GLN A 183 -3.87 18.45 -2.77
C GLN A 183 -3.17 17.96 -1.49
N SER A 184 -3.95 17.57 -0.49
CA SER A 184 -3.44 17.00 0.75
C SER A 184 -2.68 15.71 0.46
N VAL A 185 -3.29 14.73 -0.22
CA VAL A 185 -2.65 13.45 -0.56
C VAL A 185 -1.39 13.64 -1.39
N TYR A 186 -1.45 14.51 -2.42
CA TYR A 186 -0.30 14.83 -3.25
C TYR A 186 0.87 15.38 -2.43
N LYS A 187 0.59 16.34 -1.55
CA LYS A 187 1.60 16.93 -0.65
C LYS A 187 2.19 15.89 0.30
N HIS A 188 1.37 15.04 0.90
CA HIS A 188 1.86 14.01 1.82
C HIS A 188 2.74 12.97 1.10
N GLN A 189 2.37 12.53 -0.11
CA GLN A 189 3.19 11.63 -0.92
C GLN A 189 4.54 12.26 -1.31
N MET A 190 4.55 13.54 -1.70
CA MET A 190 5.79 14.26 -1.99
C MET A 190 6.71 14.40 -0.77
N LEU A 191 6.16 14.80 0.38
CA LEU A 191 6.92 14.89 1.64
C LEU A 191 7.46 13.52 2.06
N MET A 192 6.68 12.47 1.88
CA MET A 192 7.12 11.11 2.17
C MET A 192 8.28 10.69 1.26
N LEU A 193 8.20 11.00 -0.03
CA LEU A 193 9.27 10.70 -0.98
C LEU A 193 10.59 11.37 -0.57
N GLU A 194 10.52 12.63 -0.16
CA GLU A 194 11.66 13.40 0.33
C GLU A 194 12.25 12.79 1.60
N LYS A 195 11.41 12.48 2.61
CA LYS A 195 11.83 11.80 3.85
C LYS A 195 12.56 10.50 3.54
N LEU A 196 11.99 9.66 2.66
CA LEU A 196 12.55 8.37 2.28
C LEU A 196 13.89 8.52 1.54
N GLN A 197 13.97 9.45 0.60
CA GLN A 197 15.20 9.73 -0.14
C GLN A 197 16.31 10.24 0.79
N HIS A 198 15.99 11.15 1.70
CA HIS A 198 16.93 11.65 2.70
C HIS A 198 17.46 10.51 3.60
N ARG A 199 16.56 9.68 4.13
CA ARG A 199 16.91 8.55 4.99
C ARG A 199 17.73 7.49 4.27
N LYS A 200 17.40 7.17 3.03
CA LYS A 200 18.19 6.28 2.17
C LYS A 200 19.62 6.81 1.98
N ASN A 201 19.77 8.09 1.64
CA ASN A 201 21.08 8.71 1.44
C ASN A 201 21.92 8.70 2.74
N LYS A 202 21.28 8.89 3.90
CA LYS A 202 21.94 8.79 5.22
C LYS A 202 22.46 7.36 5.47
N LEU A 203 21.65 6.34 5.15
CA LEU A 203 22.07 4.94 5.26
C LEU A 203 23.19 4.57 4.29
N ASP A 204 23.16 5.08 3.07
CA ASP A 204 24.23 4.87 2.08
C ASP A 204 25.57 5.44 2.55
N LYS A 205 25.56 6.62 3.19
CA LYS A 205 26.75 7.21 3.82
C LYS A 205 27.25 6.34 4.98
N LYS A 206 26.35 5.84 5.85
CA LYS A 206 26.72 4.96 6.96
C LYS A 206 27.33 3.64 6.48
N LEU A 207 26.73 3.00 5.46
CA LEU A 207 27.25 1.76 4.86
C LEU A 207 28.65 1.95 4.26
N LYS A 208 28.89 3.07 3.56
CA LYS A 208 30.23 3.43 3.07
C LYS A 208 31.23 3.59 4.22
N SER A 209 30.81 4.23 5.32
CA SER A 209 31.66 4.46 6.50
C SER A 209 32.05 3.17 7.24
N ILE A 210 31.16 2.16 7.29
CA ILE A 210 31.48 0.85 7.91
C ILE A 210 32.73 0.23 7.30
N HIS A 211 32.89 0.30 5.97
CA HIS A 211 34.06 -0.30 5.33
C HIS A 211 35.36 0.38 5.77
N THR A 212 35.33 1.69 6.02
CA THR A 212 36.46 2.46 6.56
C THR A 212 36.71 2.12 8.03
N TRP A 213 35.66 2.09 8.86
CA TRP A 213 35.78 1.77 10.29
C TRP A 213 36.21 0.34 10.56
N ARG A 214 35.74 -0.63 9.76
CA ARG A 214 36.20 -2.03 9.86
C ARG A 214 37.71 -2.13 9.62
N LYS A 215 38.24 -1.44 8.60
CA LYS A 215 39.69 -1.40 8.34
C LYS A 215 40.45 -0.79 9.51
N LEU A 216 39.98 0.35 10.01
CA LEU A 216 40.62 1.06 11.12
C LEU A 216 40.59 0.23 12.41
N SER A 217 39.45 -0.39 12.75
CA SER A 217 39.34 -1.25 13.93
C SER A 217 40.24 -2.48 13.83
N SER A 218 40.37 -3.08 12.64
CA SER A 218 41.27 -4.21 12.44
C SER A 218 42.74 -3.80 12.58
N ILE A 219 43.13 -2.63 12.07
CA ILE A 219 44.50 -2.10 12.22
C ILE A 219 44.81 -1.84 13.69
N ILE A 220 43.91 -1.16 14.41
CA ILE A 220 44.08 -0.88 15.85
C ILE A 220 44.20 -2.18 16.63
N PHE A 221 43.32 -3.16 16.37
CA PHE A 221 43.34 -4.45 17.04
C PHE A 221 44.67 -5.19 16.83
N VAL A 222 45.16 -5.27 15.59
CA VAL A 222 46.45 -5.91 15.26
C VAL A 222 47.61 -5.17 15.93
N ALA A 223 47.61 -3.83 15.89
CA ALA A 223 48.67 -3.02 16.49
C ALA A 223 48.73 -3.20 18.01
N THR A 224 47.60 -3.06 18.72
CA THR A 224 47.53 -3.26 20.18
C THR A 224 47.96 -4.66 20.58
N PHE A 225 47.51 -5.68 19.83
CA PHE A 225 47.89 -7.06 20.11
C PHE A 225 49.41 -7.30 19.92
N ALA A 226 49.99 -6.79 18.83
CA ALA A 226 51.43 -6.89 18.59
C ALA A 226 52.24 -6.20 19.70
N THR A 227 51.80 -5.04 20.18
CA THR A 227 52.43 -4.34 21.31
C THR A 227 52.40 -5.19 22.58
N VAL A 228 51.24 -5.76 22.94
CA VAL A 228 51.11 -6.63 24.12
C VAL A 228 52.00 -7.85 24.03
N LEU A 229 52.11 -8.49 22.86
CA LEU A 229 53.02 -9.62 22.65
C LEU A 229 54.48 -9.23 22.84
N ILE A 230 54.93 -8.13 22.23
CA ILE A 230 56.31 -7.65 22.35
C ILE A 230 56.63 -7.36 23.83
N CYS A 231 55.76 -6.65 24.54
CA CYS A 231 55.93 -6.38 25.97
C CYS A 231 55.98 -7.68 26.80
N SER A 232 55.15 -8.68 26.46
CA SER A 232 55.12 -9.98 27.17
C SER A 232 56.40 -10.78 26.97
N VAL A 233 56.95 -10.80 25.75
CA VAL A 233 58.23 -11.46 25.45
C VAL A 233 59.39 -10.80 26.20
N VAL A 234 59.46 -9.46 26.19
CA VAL A 234 60.48 -8.72 26.93
C VAL A 234 60.39 -8.99 28.43
N ALA A 235 59.18 -8.97 29.00
CA ALA A 235 58.98 -9.28 30.41
C ALA A 235 59.40 -10.72 30.75
N ALA A 236 59.05 -11.70 29.92
CA ALA A 236 59.43 -13.11 30.13
C ALA A 236 60.95 -13.32 30.05
N ALA A 237 61.65 -12.65 29.13
CA ALA A 237 63.11 -12.69 29.02
C ALA A 237 63.82 -12.10 30.25
N MET A 238 63.17 -11.16 30.96
CA MET A 238 63.70 -10.52 32.16
C MET A 238 63.26 -11.19 33.48
N ALA A 239 62.38 -12.19 33.43
CA ALA A 239 61.74 -12.78 34.60
C ALA A 239 62.35 -14.13 35.01
N ALA A 240 62.16 -14.50 36.28
CA ALA A 240 62.58 -15.81 36.80
C ALA A 240 61.82 -16.97 36.09
N PRO A 241 62.40 -18.19 36.00
CA PRO A 241 61.85 -19.29 35.21
C PRO A 241 60.36 -19.63 35.42
N PRO A 242 59.80 -19.60 36.65
CA PRO A 242 58.38 -19.88 36.87
C PRO A 242 57.45 -18.78 36.31
N VAL A 243 57.91 -17.54 36.32
CA VAL A 243 57.14 -16.37 35.86
C VAL A 243 57.13 -16.30 34.33
N ALA A 244 58.24 -16.69 33.69
CA ALA A 244 58.32 -16.82 32.24
C ALA A 244 57.35 -17.90 31.69
N ALA A 245 57.19 -19.03 32.40
CA ALA A 245 56.25 -20.08 32.01
C ALA A 245 54.77 -19.61 32.08
N ALA A 246 54.40 -18.84 33.11
CA ALA A 246 53.05 -18.27 33.23
C ALA A 246 52.76 -17.21 32.16
N LEU A 247 53.74 -16.36 31.82
CA LEU A 247 53.61 -15.36 30.75
C LEU A 247 53.48 -16.01 29.36
N ALA A 248 54.27 -17.06 29.06
CA ALA A 248 54.15 -17.79 27.81
C ALA A 248 52.75 -18.43 27.64
N ALA A 249 52.17 -18.99 28.72
CA ALA A 249 50.83 -19.53 28.70
C ALA A 249 49.73 -18.46 28.46
N ALA A 250 49.89 -17.25 29.00
CA ALA A 250 48.95 -16.14 28.80
C ALA A 250 48.98 -15.57 27.35
N THR A 251 50.10 -15.69 26.64
CA THR A 251 50.21 -15.30 25.22
C THR A 251 49.60 -16.31 24.24
N ALA A 252 49.20 -17.49 24.72
CA ALA A 252 48.59 -18.55 23.90
C ALA A 252 47.10 -18.30 23.59
N ILE A 253 46.53 -17.15 23.98
CA ILE A 253 45.14 -16.80 23.65
C ILE A 253 44.99 -16.72 22.12
N PRO A 254 44.11 -17.51 21.49
CA PRO A 254 44.01 -17.56 20.04
C PRO A 254 43.53 -16.22 19.46
N LEU A 255 44.45 -15.49 18.81
CA LEU A 255 44.20 -14.31 17.96
C LEU A 255 42.97 -14.45 17.04
N GLY A 256 42.76 -15.67 16.54
CA GLY A 256 41.66 -15.99 15.64
C GLY A 256 40.27 -15.81 16.27
N SER A 257 40.11 -15.84 17.59
CA SER A 257 38.80 -15.73 18.25
C SER A 257 38.30 -14.28 18.32
N MET A 258 39.14 -13.35 18.79
CA MET A 258 38.75 -11.95 18.99
C MET A 258 38.63 -11.17 17.67
N GLY A 259 39.48 -11.45 16.67
CA GLY A 259 39.32 -10.87 15.32
C GLY A 259 38.02 -11.30 14.64
N LYS A 260 37.61 -12.57 14.81
CA LYS A 260 36.31 -13.08 14.32
C LYS A 260 35.13 -12.43 15.04
N TRP A 261 35.26 -12.13 16.33
CA TRP A 261 34.23 -11.41 17.09
C TRP A 261 34.02 -9.98 16.57
N VAL A 262 35.10 -9.20 16.39
CA VAL A 262 35.02 -7.83 15.84
C VAL A 262 34.44 -7.82 14.42
N ASP A 263 34.88 -8.75 13.56
CA ASP A 263 34.33 -8.90 12.20
C ASP A 263 32.84 -9.28 12.23
N SER A 264 32.44 -10.19 13.13
CA SER A 264 31.03 -10.56 13.35
C SER A 264 30.17 -9.37 13.79
N LEU A 265 30.66 -8.54 14.72
CA LEU A 265 29.95 -7.31 15.13
C LEU A 265 29.72 -6.36 13.96
N TRP A 266 30.76 -6.10 13.16
CA TRP A 266 30.65 -5.23 11.99
C TRP A 266 29.74 -5.81 10.90
N LYS A 267 29.76 -7.13 10.69
CA LYS A 267 28.85 -7.82 9.76
C LYS A 267 27.41 -7.73 10.23
N ASN A 268 27.15 -7.94 11.51
CA ASN A 268 25.80 -7.80 12.09
C ASN A 268 25.27 -6.37 11.94
N TYR A 269 26.10 -5.37 12.22
CA TYR A 269 25.74 -3.96 12.03
C TYR A 269 25.51 -3.60 10.54
N GLU A 270 26.37 -4.08 9.64
CA GLU A 270 26.20 -3.88 8.18
C GLU A 270 24.91 -4.53 7.67
N ASN A 271 24.61 -5.76 8.10
CA ASN A 271 23.40 -6.48 7.74
C ASN A 271 22.15 -5.76 8.26
N ALA A 272 22.17 -5.23 9.48
CA ALA A 272 21.09 -4.42 10.02
C ALA A 272 20.83 -3.18 9.15
N LEU A 273 21.87 -2.41 8.80
CA LEU A 273 21.71 -1.23 7.93
C LEU A 273 21.24 -1.59 6.52
N LYS A 274 21.70 -2.71 5.94
CA LYS A 274 21.21 -3.21 4.65
C LYS A 274 19.73 -3.54 4.70
N GLY A 275 19.26 -4.17 5.79
CA GLY A 275 17.84 -4.44 5.97
C GLY A 275 17.00 -3.17 6.06
N GLN A 276 17.42 -2.19 6.86
CA GLN A 276 16.74 -0.89 6.93
C GLN A 276 16.68 -0.21 5.55
N LYS A 277 17.79 -0.25 4.81
CA LYS A 277 17.87 0.31 3.45
C LYS A 277 16.94 -0.39 2.48
N GLU A 278 16.77 -1.71 2.60
CA GLU A 278 15.86 -2.48 1.76
C GLU A 278 14.40 -2.07 1.97
N VAL A 279 13.95 -1.95 3.23
CA VAL A 279 12.60 -1.48 3.55
C VAL A 279 12.38 -0.06 3.01
N ILE A 280 13.28 0.88 3.32
CA ILE A 280 13.20 2.27 2.83
C ILE A 280 13.20 2.34 1.31
N SER A 281 14.03 1.54 0.63
CA SER A 281 14.10 1.56 -0.83
C SER A 281 12.80 1.08 -1.47
N SER A 282 12.10 0.12 -0.86
CA SER A 282 10.78 -0.29 -1.36
C SER A 282 9.69 0.72 -1.05
N MET A 283 9.70 1.34 0.13
CA MET A 283 8.76 2.42 0.42
C MET A 283 8.95 3.55 -0.59
N GLN A 284 10.21 3.92 -0.89
CA GLN A 284 10.54 4.96 -1.86
C GLN A 284 10.02 4.61 -3.26
N ALA A 285 10.19 3.37 -3.70
CA ALA A 285 9.68 2.92 -5.00
C ALA A 285 8.15 3.00 -5.06
N GLY A 286 7.45 2.53 -4.01
CA GLY A 286 5.99 2.60 -3.93
C GLY A 286 5.47 4.05 -3.89
N THR A 287 6.10 4.91 -3.10
CA THR A 287 5.77 6.34 -3.03
C THR A 287 6.01 7.05 -4.36
N PHE A 288 7.09 6.72 -5.08
CA PHE A 288 7.36 7.31 -6.40
C PHE A 288 6.29 6.93 -7.42
N VAL A 289 5.85 5.66 -7.44
CA VAL A 289 4.75 5.21 -8.29
C VAL A 289 3.46 5.97 -7.93
N ALA A 290 3.13 6.08 -6.64
CA ALA A 290 1.95 6.82 -6.19
C ALA A 290 1.94 8.28 -6.65
N VAL A 291 3.08 8.99 -6.56
CA VAL A 291 3.20 10.37 -7.07
C VAL A 291 2.94 10.42 -8.58
N LYS A 292 3.45 9.45 -9.35
CA LYS A 292 3.22 9.39 -10.79
C LYS A 292 1.77 9.11 -11.16
N ASP A 293 1.12 8.23 -10.42
CA ASP A 293 -0.30 7.96 -10.62
C ASP A 293 -1.13 9.22 -10.34
N LEU A 294 -0.82 9.95 -9.26
CA LEU A 294 -1.49 11.20 -8.91
C LEU A 294 -1.25 12.31 -9.95
N ASP A 295 -0.05 12.41 -10.53
CA ASP A 295 0.23 13.33 -11.64
C ASP A 295 -0.65 13.02 -12.87
N ASN A 296 -0.80 11.74 -13.22
CA ASN A 296 -1.65 11.31 -14.34
C ASN A 296 -3.13 11.58 -14.07
N ILE A 297 -3.60 11.25 -12.86
CA ILE A 297 -4.96 11.52 -12.40
C ILE A 297 -5.29 13.01 -12.50
N ARG A 298 -4.39 13.89 -12.05
CA ARG A 298 -4.56 15.35 -12.12
C ARG A 298 -4.82 15.82 -13.55
N ILE A 299 -3.98 15.40 -14.49
CA ILE A 299 -4.09 15.79 -15.91
C ILE A 299 -5.44 15.36 -16.49
N LEU A 300 -5.88 14.14 -16.16
CA LEU A 300 -7.15 13.60 -16.63
C LEU A 300 -8.36 14.29 -16.00
N ILE A 301 -8.29 14.65 -14.71
CA ILE A 301 -9.33 15.45 -14.05
C ILE A 301 -9.44 16.83 -14.68
N GLU A 302 -8.31 17.53 -14.87
CA GLU A 302 -8.27 18.85 -15.52
C GLU A 302 -8.91 18.78 -16.92
N ARG A 303 -8.58 17.74 -17.70
CA ARG A 303 -9.18 17.52 -19.03
C ARG A 303 -10.68 17.25 -18.96
N LEU A 304 -11.11 16.41 -18.02
CA LEU A 304 -12.51 16.06 -17.83
C LEU A 304 -13.35 17.30 -17.48
N GLU A 305 -12.86 18.17 -16.59
CA GLU A 305 -13.52 19.43 -16.24
C GLU A 305 -13.65 20.38 -17.43
N ILE A 306 -12.62 20.46 -18.29
CA ILE A 306 -12.65 21.29 -19.49
C ILE A 306 -13.77 20.83 -20.43
N GLU A 307 -13.91 19.52 -20.65
CA GLU A 307 -14.97 18.99 -21.51
C GLU A 307 -16.36 19.20 -20.91
N ILE A 308 -16.53 19.00 -19.59
CA ILE A 308 -17.81 19.27 -18.91
C ILE A 308 -18.20 20.74 -19.08
N LYS A 309 -17.30 21.68 -18.73
CA LYS A 309 -17.55 23.12 -18.85
C LYS A 309 -17.87 23.51 -20.29
N GLY A 310 -17.14 22.95 -21.26
CA GLY A 310 -17.40 23.16 -22.67
C GLY A 310 -18.79 22.69 -23.11
N MET A 311 -19.22 21.50 -22.67
CA MET A 311 -20.56 20.99 -22.98
C MET A 311 -21.67 21.80 -22.30
N VAL A 312 -21.45 22.24 -21.06
CA VAL A 312 -22.40 23.12 -20.34
C VAL A 312 -22.59 24.44 -21.09
N MET A 313 -21.51 25.08 -21.55
CA MET A 313 -21.61 26.30 -22.35
C MET A 313 -22.37 26.08 -23.68
N CYS A 314 -22.18 24.92 -24.32
CA CYS A 314 -22.94 24.57 -25.53
C CYS A 314 -24.43 24.34 -25.23
N ALA A 315 -24.76 23.73 -24.09
CA ALA A 315 -26.13 23.55 -23.64
C ALA A 315 -26.80 24.90 -23.33
N GLU A 316 -26.11 25.81 -22.65
CA GLU A 316 -26.57 27.18 -22.39
C GLU A 316 -26.85 27.93 -23.68
N PHE A 317 -25.91 27.90 -24.63
CA PHE A 317 -26.08 28.52 -25.93
C PHE A 317 -27.29 27.97 -26.70
N ALA A 318 -27.52 26.65 -26.64
CA ALA A 318 -28.68 26.02 -27.26
C ALA A 318 -30.01 26.50 -26.65
N VAL A 319 -30.06 26.65 -25.32
CA VAL A 319 -31.25 27.09 -24.57
C VAL A 319 -31.53 28.58 -24.76
N GLU A 320 -30.52 29.44 -24.69
CA GLU A 320 -30.69 30.90 -24.69
C GLU A 320 -30.92 31.50 -26.08
N HIS A 321 -30.41 30.87 -27.13
CA HIS A 321 -30.45 31.40 -28.50
C HIS A 321 -31.27 30.55 -29.47
N GLU A 322 -32.07 29.59 -28.97
CA GLU A 322 -32.86 28.65 -29.79
C GLU A 322 -32.00 27.91 -30.84
N ALA A 323 -30.71 27.75 -30.57
CA ALA A 323 -29.69 27.26 -31.51
C ALA A 323 -29.35 25.78 -31.30
N VAL A 324 -30.37 24.96 -30.99
CA VAL A 324 -30.23 23.57 -30.54
C VAL A 324 -29.36 22.73 -31.48
N ARG A 325 -29.55 22.85 -32.80
CA ARG A 325 -28.75 22.10 -33.79
C ARG A 325 -27.25 22.38 -33.68
N ILE A 326 -26.87 23.64 -33.45
CA ILE A 326 -25.46 24.06 -33.33
C ILE A 326 -24.90 23.57 -32.00
N GLY A 327 -25.63 23.79 -30.90
CA GLY A 327 -25.22 23.33 -29.57
C GLY A 327 -25.02 21.82 -29.51
N ILE A 328 -25.98 21.04 -30.03
CA ILE A 328 -25.91 19.58 -30.11
C ILE A 328 -24.74 19.11 -30.97
N ALA A 329 -24.49 19.74 -32.11
CA ALA A 329 -23.35 19.37 -32.97
C ALA A 329 -22.01 19.54 -32.25
N GLU A 330 -21.85 20.58 -31.43
CA GLU A 330 -20.63 20.80 -30.65
C GLU A 330 -20.55 19.88 -29.42
N ILE A 331 -21.67 19.64 -28.74
CA ILE A 331 -21.78 18.66 -27.65
C ILE A 331 -21.36 17.28 -28.14
N LYS A 332 -21.83 16.82 -29.32
CA LYS A 332 -21.45 15.53 -29.91
C LYS A 332 -19.94 15.39 -30.06
N LYS A 333 -19.22 16.45 -30.48
CA LYS A 333 -17.75 16.41 -30.61
C LYS A 333 -17.05 16.27 -29.26
N LYS A 334 -17.49 17.05 -28.27
CA LYS A 334 -16.92 17.06 -26.92
C LYS A 334 -17.20 15.76 -26.16
N LEU A 335 -18.39 15.19 -26.37
CA LEU A 335 -18.82 13.95 -25.74
C LEU A 335 -17.87 12.79 -26.02
N GLU A 336 -17.31 12.69 -27.23
CA GLU A 336 -16.35 11.63 -27.58
C GLU A 336 -15.04 11.76 -26.79
N VAL A 337 -14.56 12.99 -26.57
CA VAL A 337 -13.39 13.25 -25.73
C VAL A 337 -13.72 12.99 -24.26
N PHE A 338 -14.89 13.44 -23.80
CA PHE A 338 -15.38 13.25 -22.45
C PHE A 338 -15.48 11.76 -22.05
N LYS A 339 -16.08 10.92 -22.90
CA LYS A 339 -16.17 9.46 -22.73
C LYS A 339 -14.79 8.85 -22.52
N LYS A 340 -13.86 9.18 -23.42
CA LYS A 340 -12.49 8.69 -23.35
C LYS A 340 -11.79 9.13 -22.06
N CYS A 341 -12.00 10.37 -21.61
CA CYS A 341 -11.43 10.84 -20.36
C CYS A 341 -11.97 10.08 -19.14
N ILE A 342 -13.28 9.78 -19.10
CA ILE A 342 -13.88 8.97 -18.02
C ILE A 342 -13.27 7.57 -17.98
N GLU A 343 -13.11 6.93 -19.14
CA GLU A 343 -12.50 5.58 -19.23
C GLU A 343 -11.03 5.59 -18.78
N GLU A 344 -10.23 6.53 -19.31
CA GLU A 344 -8.81 6.67 -18.95
C GLU A 344 -8.63 6.99 -17.46
N LEU A 345 -9.45 7.88 -16.91
CA LEU A 345 -9.40 8.25 -15.50
C LEU A 345 -9.85 7.10 -14.59
N GLY A 346 -10.84 6.30 -15.01
CA GLY A 346 -11.23 5.08 -14.31
C GLY A 346 -10.09 4.06 -14.24
N VAL A 347 -9.41 3.82 -15.37
CA VAL A 347 -8.24 2.92 -15.41
C VAL A 347 -7.12 3.42 -14.49
N GLN A 348 -6.86 4.74 -14.45
CA GLN A 348 -5.83 5.31 -13.58
C GLN A 348 -6.21 5.25 -12.10
N ALA A 349 -7.47 5.44 -11.74
CA ALA A 349 -7.96 5.29 -10.37
C ALA A 349 -7.75 3.84 -9.87
N ASP A 350 -8.14 2.86 -10.68
CA ASP A 350 -7.94 1.44 -10.38
C ASP A 350 -6.46 1.07 -10.26
N LEU A 351 -5.62 1.59 -11.17
CA LEU A 351 -4.17 1.38 -11.17
C LEU A 351 -3.56 1.89 -9.85
N CYS A 352 -3.85 3.15 -9.51
CA CYS A 352 -3.33 3.81 -8.31
C CYS A 352 -3.71 3.04 -7.05
N SER A 353 -4.99 2.69 -6.89
CA SER A 353 -5.50 1.91 -5.75
C SER A 353 -4.79 0.56 -5.63
N ARG A 354 -4.64 -0.16 -6.76
CA ARG A 354 -3.98 -1.47 -6.79
C ARG A 354 -2.50 -1.38 -6.46
N ASP A 355 -1.79 -0.39 -6.99
CA ASP A 355 -0.36 -0.25 -6.79
C ASP A 355 -0.03 0.19 -5.35
N ILE A 356 -0.87 1.04 -4.75
CA ILE A 356 -0.81 1.34 -3.31
C ILE A 356 -1.00 0.08 -2.46
N ARG A 357 -2.05 -0.72 -2.72
CA ARG A 357 -2.30 -1.98 -1.99
C ARG A 357 -1.15 -2.96 -2.12
N ARG A 358 -0.59 -3.12 -3.32
CA ARG A 358 0.59 -3.97 -3.56
C ARG A 358 1.81 -3.48 -2.80
N ALA A 359 2.08 -2.18 -2.84
CA ALA A 359 3.20 -1.59 -2.14
C ALA A 359 3.10 -1.83 -0.62
N ARG A 360 1.92 -1.61 -0.02
CA ARG A 360 1.64 -1.95 1.39
C ARG A 360 1.99 -3.42 1.70
N THR A 361 1.50 -4.36 0.89
CA THR A 361 1.78 -5.80 1.07
C THR A 361 3.26 -6.12 0.98
N VAL A 362 3.98 -5.54 0.02
CA VAL A 362 5.44 -5.74 -0.11
C VAL A 362 6.17 -5.25 1.13
N ILE A 363 5.80 -4.09 1.68
CA ILE A 363 6.39 -3.55 2.90
C ILE A 363 6.09 -4.45 4.10
N LEU A 364 4.84 -4.87 4.29
CA LEU A 364 4.46 -5.80 5.35
C LEU A 364 5.27 -7.10 5.28
N GLN A 365 5.37 -7.70 4.10
CA GLN A 365 6.13 -8.94 3.93
C GLN A 365 7.62 -8.75 4.26
N ARG A 366 8.21 -7.60 3.94
CA ARG A 366 9.61 -7.30 4.31
C ARG A 366 9.76 -7.13 5.82
N ILE A 367 8.80 -6.49 6.47
CA ILE A 367 8.79 -6.33 7.93
C ILE A 367 8.71 -7.70 8.63
N ILE A 368 7.84 -8.58 8.13
CA ILE A 368 7.65 -9.93 8.66
C ILE A 368 8.90 -10.79 8.43
N LYS A 369 9.44 -10.78 7.20
CA LYS A 369 10.60 -11.61 6.79
C LYS A 369 11.93 -11.14 7.36
N HIS A 370 12.03 -9.89 7.84
CA HIS A 370 13.27 -9.43 8.46
C HIS A 370 13.61 -10.31 9.69
N PRO A 371 14.72 -11.07 9.65
CA PRO A 371 15.02 -12.02 10.70
C PRO A 371 15.31 -11.32 12.02
N ASN A 372 14.87 -11.92 13.12
CA ASN A 372 15.29 -11.60 14.47
C ASN A 372 16.80 -11.87 14.59
N HIS A 373 17.65 -10.85 14.43
CA HIS A 373 19.06 -10.93 14.86
C HIS A 373 19.17 -10.58 16.36
N GLY A 374 18.37 -11.27 17.18
CA GLY A 374 18.45 -11.26 18.63
C GLY A 374 18.53 -12.70 19.11
N SER A 375 19.54 -12.99 19.91
CA SER A 375 19.83 -14.25 20.61
C SER A 375 20.10 -15.50 19.77
N SER A 376 21.37 -15.68 19.40
CA SER A 376 22.01 -16.99 19.52
C SER A 376 23.28 -16.79 20.34
N SER A 377 23.09 -16.82 21.66
CA SER A 377 24.15 -16.92 22.67
C SER A 377 23.73 -18.04 23.60
N THR A 378 24.15 -19.25 23.26
CA THR A 378 24.38 -20.35 24.19
C THR A 378 25.63 -21.05 23.72
#